data_AF-A0A2A4T2V4-F1
#
_entry.id   AF-A0A2A4T2V4-F1
#
_cell.length_a   1.000
_cell.length_b   1.000
_cell.length_c   1.000
_cell.angle_alpha   90.00
_cell.angle_beta   90.00
_cell.angle_gamma   90.00
#
_symmetry.space_group_name_H-M   'P 1'
#
loop_
_entity.id
_entity.type
_entity.pdbx_description
1 polymer ?
#
loop_
_entity_poly.entity_id
_entity_poly.type
_entity_poly.pdbx_seq_one_letter_code
_entity_poly.pdbx_strand_id
1 'polypeptide(L)'
;MQMFKENKKIFITVLVVLLAFIIYAFFFKKPPEVGVLQTDGSLTSSQIPGRDLIIILRRLESINLDGSVFESAAFKSLTDFSLPLVKEPIGRDNPFAPVGIEGVEAASTSAKTTAIESTAAPVVDPVVDLGPGPAAEPSGGFGI
;
A
#
# COMPACT_ATOMS: atom_id res chain seq x y z
N MET A 1 -67.52 -24.82 -6.28
CA MET A 1 -66.82 -24.26 -7.46
C MET A 1 -67.76 -24.16 -8.68
N GLN A 2 -68.86 -23.40 -8.60
CA GLN A 2 -69.78 -23.21 -9.75
C GLN A 2 -69.72 -21.79 -10.36
N MET A 3 -69.15 -20.82 -9.64
CA MET A 3 -68.99 -19.43 -10.10
C MET A 3 -68.03 -19.25 -11.30
N PHE A 4 -67.22 -20.27 -11.63
CA PHE A 4 -66.20 -20.20 -12.69
C PHE A 4 -66.72 -20.62 -14.08
N LYS A 5 -67.87 -21.31 -14.18
CA LYS A 5 -68.38 -21.82 -15.46
C LYS A 5 -69.35 -20.87 -16.16
N GLU A 6 -70.27 -20.25 -15.42
CA GLU A 6 -71.30 -19.37 -16.00
C GLU A 6 -70.74 -17.99 -16.35
N ASN A 7 -69.75 -17.52 -15.58
CA ASN A 7 -69.10 -16.23 -15.78
C ASN A 7 -67.76 -16.36 -16.51
N LYS A 8 -67.56 -17.41 -17.33
CA LYS A 8 -66.28 -17.65 -18.01
C LYS A 8 -65.79 -16.44 -18.81
N LYS A 9 -66.71 -15.68 -19.42
CA LYS A 9 -66.40 -14.42 -20.10
C LYS A 9 -65.93 -13.33 -19.12
N ILE A 10 -66.60 -13.16 -17.97
CA ILE A 10 -66.15 -12.20 -16.94
C ILE A 10 -64.77 -12.58 -16.41
N PHE A 11 -64.52 -13.87 -16.21
CA PHE A 11 -63.24 -14.36 -15.71
C PHE A 11 -62.12 -14.14 -16.72
N ILE A 12 -62.39 -14.38 -18.02
CA ILE A 12 -61.46 -14.06 -19.10
C ILE A 12 -61.19 -12.55 -19.15
N THR A 13 -62.21 -11.71 -19.02
CA THR A 13 -62.05 -10.25 -19.08
C THR A 13 -61.23 -9.75 -17.90
N VAL A 14 -61.51 -10.22 -16.68
CA VAL A 14 -60.73 -9.86 -15.48
C VAL A 14 -59.29 -10.29 -15.63
N LEU A 15 -59.03 -11.51 -16.14
CA LEU A 15 -57.68 -12.01 -16.37
C LEU A 15 -56.92 -11.13 -17.38
N VAL A 16 -57.57 -10.75 -18.48
CA VAL A 16 -56.97 -9.89 -19.52
C VAL A 16 -56.68 -8.49 -18.97
N VAL A 17 -57.58 -7.92 -18.15
CA VAL A 17 -57.37 -6.61 -17.51
C VAL A 17 -56.21 -6.68 -16.51
N LEU A 18 -56.11 -7.75 -15.73
CA LEU A 18 -55.01 -7.96 -14.80
C LEU A 18 -53.67 -8.08 -15.54
N LEU A 19 -53.65 -8.83 -16.64
CA LEU A 19 -52.46 -8.99 -17.48
C LEU A 19 -52.05 -7.66 -18.14
N ALA A 20 -53.01 -6.90 -18.65
CA ALA A 20 -52.78 -5.57 -19.21
C ALA A 20 -52.25 -4.59 -18.15
N PHE A 21 -52.75 -4.66 -16.90
CA PHE A 21 -52.25 -3.85 -15.79
C PHE A 21 -50.81 -4.19 -15.41
N ILE A 22 -50.44 -5.47 -15.40
CA ILE A 22 -49.07 -5.92 -15.14
C ILE A 22 -48.12 -5.44 -16.25
N ILE A 23 -48.52 -5.59 -17.52
CA ILE A 23 -47.71 -5.14 -18.67
C ILE A 23 -47.56 -3.61 -18.65
N TYR A 24 -48.66 -2.88 -18.41
CA TYR A 24 -48.63 -1.43 -18.28
C TYR A 24 -47.74 -0.99 -17.11
N ALA A 25 -47.87 -1.63 -15.94
CA ALA A 25 -47.02 -1.34 -14.80
C ALA A 25 -45.54 -1.63 -15.11
N PHE A 26 -45.21 -2.70 -15.84
CA PHE A 26 -43.82 -2.98 -16.22
C PHE A 26 -43.28 -2.03 -17.29
N PHE A 27 -44.10 -1.58 -18.25
CA PHE A 27 -43.68 -0.67 -19.32
C PHE A 27 -43.65 0.81 -18.90
N PHE A 28 -44.57 1.23 -18.00
CA PHE A 28 -44.68 2.63 -17.55
C PHE A 28 -44.01 2.89 -16.21
N LYS A 29 -43.59 1.86 -15.46
CA LYS A 29 -42.59 2.05 -14.41
C LYS A 29 -41.27 2.38 -15.09
N LYS A 30 -40.97 3.67 -15.15
CA LYS A 30 -39.59 4.12 -15.36
C LYS A 30 -38.73 3.37 -14.34
N PRO A 31 -37.55 2.84 -14.72
CA PRO A 31 -36.60 2.35 -13.73
C PRO A 31 -36.46 3.45 -12.68
N PRO A 32 -36.43 3.14 -11.38
CA PRO A 32 -36.13 4.16 -10.39
C PRO A 32 -34.84 4.81 -10.85
N GLU A 33 -34.92 6.08 -11.25
CA GLU A 33 -33.70 6.86 -11.37
C GLU A 33 -33.07 6.71 -10.01
N VAL A 34 -31.86 6.15 -10.02
CA VAL A 34 -31.05 5.98 -8.83
C VAL A 34 -31.00 7.34 -8.17
N GLY A 35 -31.84 7.50 -7.14
CA GLY A 35 -31.81 8.65 -6.26
C GLY A 35 -30.44 8.62 -5.63
N VAL A 36 -29.54 9.40 -6.23
CA VAL A 36 -28.30 9.83 -5.60
C VAL A 36 -28.73 10.44 -4.27
N LEU A 37 -28.30 9.79 -3.18
CA LEU A 37 -28.50 10.12 -1.76
C LEU A 37 -29.73 9.52 -1.05
N GLN A 38 -29.66 8.22 -0.75
CA GLN A 38 -30.18 7.70 0.52
C GLN A 38 -29.04 7.03 1.28
N THR A 39 -28.49 7.74 2.27
CA THR A 39 -27.57 7.20 3.26
C THR A 39 -28.30 7.06 4.59
N ASP A 40 -29.13 6.03 4.70
CA ASP A 40 -29.45 5.45 5.99
C ASP A 40 -28.80 4.06 6.01
N GLY A 41 -27.55 4.02 6.48
CA GLY A 41 -26.88 2.77 6.86
C GLY A 41 -26.47 1.80 5.76
N SER A 42 -26.30 2.24 4.51
CA SER A 42 -25.60 1.44 3.49
C SER A 42 -24.20 2.00 3.32
N LEU A 43 -23.18 1.21 3.68
CA LEU A 43 -21.78 1.43 3.29
C LEU A 43 -21.74 1.54 1.77
N THR A 44 -21.88 2.77 1.28
CA THR A 44 -21.65 3.11 -0.11
C THR A 44 -20.26 2.59 -0.46
N SER A 45 -20.10 2.01 -1.65
CA SER A 45 -18.88 1.31 -2.09
C SER A 45 -17.59 2.15 -2.00
N SER A 46 -17.70 3.42 -1.64
CA SER A 46 -16.62 4.37 -1.35
C SER A 46 -16.02 4.25 0.07
N GLN A 47 -16.60 3.45 0.97
CA GLN A 47 -16.10 3.27 2.35
C GLN A 47 -15.44 1.92 2.62
N ILE A 48 -15.21 1.08 1.58
CA ILE A 48 -14.40 -0.14 1.74
C ILE A 48 -12.93 0.26 1.53
N PRO A 49 -12.13 0.47 2.60
CA PRO A 49 -10.70 0.70 2.43
C PRO A 49 -10.09 -0.45 1.63
N GLY A 50 -9.41 -0.12 0.53
CA GLY A 50 -8.78 -1.10 -0.36
C GLY A 50 -9.52 -1.38 -1.67
N ARG A 51 -10.77 -0.91 -1.86
CA ARG A 51 -11.45 -1.05 -3.17
C ARG A 51 -10.68 -0.33 -4.29
N ASP A 52 -10.17 0.86 -4.01
CA ASP A 52 -9.37 1.65 -4.96
C ASP A 52 -8.04 0.96 -5.28
N LEU A 53 -7.40 0.35 -4.28
CA LEU A 53 -6.18 -0.45 -4.48
C LEU A 53 -6.47 -1.64 -5.40
N ILE A 54 -7.57 -2.36 -5.17
CA ILE A 54 -7.96 -3.50 -6.01
C ILE A 54 -8.24 -3.05 -7.46
N ILE A 55 -8.89 -1.89 -7.64
CA ILE A 55 -9.13 -1.30 -8.97
C ILE A 55 -7.80 -0.93 -9.65
N ILE A 56 -6.87 -0.30 -8.93
CA ILE A 56 -5.55 0.08 -9.44
C ILE A 56 -4.73 -1.17 -9.79
N LEU A 57 -4.74 -2.20 -8.94
CA LEU A 57 -4.04 -3.45 -9.17
C LEU A 57 -4.61 -4.19 -10.39
N ARG A 58 -5.93 -4.22 -10.57
CA ARG A 58 -6.56 -4.77 -11.78
C ARG A 58 -6.19 -3.98 -13.03
N ARG A 59 -6.06 -2.66 -12.91
CA ARG A 59 -5.60 -1.81 -14.01
C ARG A 59 -4.14 -2.09 -14.35
N LEU A 60 -3.26 -2.21 -13.36
CA LEU A 60 -1.84 -2.54 -13.55
C LEU A 60 -1.64 -3.95 -14.14
N GLU A 61 -2.41 -4.94 -13.67
CA GLU A 61 -2.41 -6.31 -14.22
C GLU A 61 -2.77 -6.33 -15.72
N SER A 62 -3.68 -5.45 -16.15
CA SER A 62 -4.09 -5.35 -17.55
C SER A 62 -3.05 -4.68 -18.46
N ILE A 63 -2.07 -3.97 -17.89
CA ILE A 63 -1.02 -3.31 -18.68
C ILE A 63 -0.01 -4.36 -19.11
N ASN A 64 -0.07 -4.73 -20.39
CA ASN A 64 0.96 -5.53 -21.03
C ASN A 64 1.95 -4.58 -21.70
N LEU A 65 3.21 -4.63 -21.27
CA LEU A 65 4.29 -3.89 -21.91
C LEU A 65 4.79 -4.69 -23.11
N ASP A 66 4.63 -4.13 -24.30
CA ASP A 66 5.17 -4.73 -25.51
C ASP A 66 6.69 -4.51 -25.56
N GLY A 67 7.45 -5.61 -25.41
CA GLY A 67 8.91 -5.61 -25.49
C GLY A 67 9.46 -5.51 -26.92
N SER A 68 8.61 -5.56 -27.95
CA SER A 68 9.02 -5.53 -29.35
C SER A 68 9.84 -4.28 -29.73
N VAL A 69 9.63 -3.17 -29.00
CA VAL A 69 10.39 -1.92 -29.17
C VAL A 69 11.90 -2.12 -28.95
N PHE A 70 12.28 -3.01 -28.04
CA PHE A 70 13.67 -3.35 -27.73
C PHE A 70 14.32 -4.25 -28.79
N GLU A 71 13.50 -4.94 -29.60
CA GLU A 71 13.97 -5.79 -30.69
C GLU A 71 14.26 -5.02 -31.97
N SER A 72 13.79 -3.77 -32.08
CA SER A 72 13.98 -2.93 -33.25
C SER A 72 15.46 -2.65 -33.52
N ALA A 73 15.84 -2.65 -34.80
CA ALA A 73 17.21 -2.35 -35.22
C ALA A 73 17.66 -0.95 -34.76
N ALA A 74 16.72 0.00 -34.70
CA ALA A 74 16.98 1.34 -34.18
C ALA A 74 17.36 1.30 -32.69
N PHE A 75 16.60 0.60 -31.84
CA PHE A 75 16.92 0.46 -30.41
C PHE A 75 18.26 -0.24 -30.19
N LYS A 76 18.56 -1.28 -30.97
CA LYS A 76 19.84 -2.01 -30.92
C LYS A 76 21.04 -1.19 -31.40
N SER A 77 20.82 -0.14 -32.19
CA SER A 77 21.89 0.76 -32.65
C SER A 77 22.20 1.90 -31.68
N LEU A 78 21.45 2.04 -30.57
CA LEU A 78 21.74 3.07 -29.57
C LEU A 78 23.05 2.74 -28.87
N THR A 79 24.01 3.65 -29.00
CA THR A 79 25.27 3.62 -28.28
C THR A 79 25.11 4.34 -26.94
N ASP A 80 25.64 3.74 -25.87
CA ASP A 80 25.74 4.40 -24.57
C ASP A 80 26.82 5.50 -24.64
N PHE A 81 26.44 6.73 -24.26
CA PHE A 81 27.33 7.90 -24.19
C PHE A 81 27.72 8.26 -22.75
N SER A 82 27.47 7.36 -21.80
CA SER A 82 27.85 7.54 -20.41
C SER A 82 29.37 7.69 -20.30
N LEU A 83 29.80 8.76 -19.63
CA LEU A 83 31.21 8.98 -19.33
C LEU A 83 31.59 8.06 -18.16
N PRO A 84 32.73 7.35 -18.21
CA PRO A 84 33.20 6.58 -17.07
C PRO A 84 33.33 7.50 -15.86
N LEU A 85 32.67 7.13 -14.75
CA LEU A 85 32.78 7.87 -13.51
C LEU A 85 34.20 7.72 -12.97
N VAL A 86 34.92 8.83 -12.91
CA VAL A 86 36.22 8.88 -12.22
C VAL A 86 35.93 8.79 -10.73
N LYS A 87 36.68 7.95 -10.01
CA LYS A 87 36.55 7.85 -8.56
C LYS A 87 36.98 9.18 -7.94
N GLU A 88 36.01 9.92 -7.44
CA GLU A 88 36.26 11.10 -6.62
C GLU A 88 36.71 10.67 -5.21
N PRO A 89 37.54 11.48 -4.54
CA PRO A 89 37.90 11.21 -3.15
C PRO A 89 36.65 11.22 -2.28
N ILE A 90 36.57 10.27 -1.35
CA ILE A 90 35.55 10.30 -0.31
C ILE A 90 35.67 11.60 0.48
N GLY A 91 34.55 12.27 0.75
CA GLY A 91 34.55 13.48 1.56
C GLY A 91 35.02 13.24 2.99
N ARG A 92 35.12 14.31 3.77
CA ARG A 92 35.40 14.24 5.21
C ARG A 92 34.30 13.41 5.90
N ASP A 93 34.68 12.56 6.86
CA ASP A 93 33.72 11.74 7.63
C ASP A 93 32.60 12.58 8.25
N ASN A 94 32.93 13.80 8.68
CA ASN A 94 31.97 14.80 9.12
C ASN A 94 32.08 16.08 8.28
N PRO A 95 31.07 16.39 7.43
CA PRO A 95 31.11 17.57 6.56
C PRO A 95 31.07 18.89 7.35
N PHE A 96 30.72 18.85 8.65
CA PHE A 96 30.61 20.02 9.52
C PHE A 96 31.71 20.14 10.58
N ALA A 97 32.69 19.22 10.61
CA ALA A 97 33.80 19.36 11.55
C ALA A 97 34.57 20.66 11.25
N PRO A 98 35.02 21.42 12.25
CA PRO A 98 35.94 22.54 12.03
C PRO A 98 37.12 22.13 11.13
N VAL A 99 37.50 23.00 10.18
CA VAL A 99 38.66 22.76 9.33
C VAL A 99 39.93 22.77 10.20
N GLY A 100 40.75 21.72 10.09
CA GLY A 100 42.00 21.59 10.84
C GLY A 100 41.98 20.62 12.04
N ILE A 101 40.88 19.91 12.32
CA ILE A 101 40.81 18.88 13.40
C ILE A 101 40.58 17.45 12.89
N GLU A 102 40.90 17.18 11.62
CA GLU A 102 40.65 15.89 10.98
C GLU A 102 41.67 14.85 11.45
N GLY A 103 41.21 13.85 12.21
CA GLY A 103 42.04 12.73 12.68
C GLY A 103 42.27 12.67 14.19
N VAL A 104 41.67 13.54 15.00
CA VAL A 104 41.62 13.33 16.45
C VAL A 104 40.40 12.46 16.76
N GLU A 105 40.55 11.18 16.47
CA GLU A 105 39.69 10.11 16.98
C GLU A 105 39.59 10.25 18.51
N ALA A 106 38.37 10.49 18.99
CA ALA A 106 37.86 10.17 20.32
C ALA A 106 38.88 10.14 21.48
N ALA A 107 39.32 11.30 21.96
CA ALA A 107 39.83 11.43 23.32
C ALA A 107 38.92 12.37 24.12
N SER A 108 37.73 11.88 24.42
CA SER A 108 36.83 12.44 25.44
C SER A 108 37.46 12.27 26.82
N THR A 109 38.50 13.06 27.13
CA THR A 109 38.99 13.18 28.50
C THR A 109 38.02 14.05 29.27
N SER A 110 37.09 13.37 29.92
CA SER A 110 36.26 13.90 31.00
C SER A 110 37.15 14.57 32.05
N ALA A 111 36.94 15.88 32.26
CA ALA A 111 37.46 16.58 33.43
C ALA A 111 36.49 17.70 33.86
N LYS A 112 35.56 17.31 34.73
CA LYS A 112 35.18 18.00 35.99
C LYS A 112 34.78 19.48 35.91
N THR A 113 33.49 19.78 36.10
CA THR A 113 33.03 20.98 36.83
C THR A 113 31.65 20.74 37.44
N THR A 114 31.64 20.73 38.77
CA THR A 114 30.56 21.11 39.71
C THR A 114 29.27 20.28 39.72
N ALA A 115 29.29 19.24 40.55
CA ALA A 115 28.11 18.64 41.13
C ALA A 115 27.39 19.66 42.03
N ILE A 116 26.12 19.89 41.73
CA ILE A 116 25.13 20.53 42.60
C ILE A 116 24.67 19.49 43.64
N GLU A 117 24.88 19.83 44.91
CA GLU A 117 24.33 19.13 46.06
C GLU A 117 22.93 19.69 46.35
N SER A 118 21.88 18.89 46.14
CA SER A 118 20.57 19.10 46.77
C SER A 118 19.69 17.83 46.72
N THR A 119 19.74 17.07 47.81
CA THR A 119 18.61 16.40 48.51
C THR A 119 17.54 15.63 47.72
N ALA A 120 17.58 14.29 47.82
CA ALA A 120 16.57 13.42 48.48
C ALA A 120 16.38 12.02 47.84
N ALA A 121 17.06 11.02 48.45
CA ALA A 121 16.59 9.68 48.85
C ALA A 121 16.02 8.66 47.79
N PRO A 122 16.07 7.35 48.07
CA PRO A 122 16.78 6.35 47.27
C PRO A 122 15.82 5.33 46.61
N VAL A 123 16.31 4.35 45.84
CA VAL A 123 15.89 2.93 45.83
C VAL A 123 16.41 2.18 44.57
N VAL A 124 17.43 1.35 44.80
CA VAL A 124 17.59 -0.06 44.34
C VAL A 124 17.90 -0.34 42.85
N ASP A 125 19.16 -0.72 42.61
CA ASP A 125 19.57 -1.65 41.54
C ASP A 125 19.26 -3.10 41.92
N PRO A 126 19.21 -4.01 40.93
CA PRO A 126 20.23 -5.06 41.00
C PRO A 126 20.91 -5.41 39.66
N VAL A 127 22.24 -5.42 39.77
CA VAL A 127 23.28 -6.23 39.10
C VAL A 127 22.83 -7.60 38.60
N VAL A 128 23.19 -7.95 37.35
CA VAL A 128 23.79 -9.23 36.91
C VAL A 128 24.29 -9.06 35.46
N ASP A 129 25.60 -8.98 35.18
CA ASP A 129 26.67 -10.00 35.16
C ASP A 129 26.92 -10.59 33.74
N LEU A 130 28.21 -10.72 33.42
CA LEU A 130 28.84 -10.82 32.11
C LEU A 130 28.94 -12.26 31.61
N GLY A 131 28.69 -12.47 30.32
CA GLY A 131 29.08 -13.70 29.59
C GLY A 131 30.10 -13.39 28.48
N PRO A 132 31.24 -14.08 28.40
CA PRO A 132 32.30 -13.81 27.43
C PRO A 132 32.01 -14.49 26.08
N GLY A 133 32.43 -13.84 24.99
CA GLY A 133 32.39 -14.44 23.65
C GLY A 133 33.41 -15.57 23.45
N PRO A 134 33.29 -16.28 22.32
CA PRO A 134 34.47 -16.72 21.56
C PRO A 134 34.32 -16.25 20.10
N ALA A 135 35.29 -15.53 19.55
CA ALA A 135 36.52 -16.04 18.92
C ALA A 135 36.24 -16.73 17.56
N ALA A 136 36.90 -16.17 16.55
CA ALA A 136 36.86 -16.49 15.12
C ALA A 136 37.30 -17.93 14.79
N GLU A 137 36.91 -18.44 13.61
CA GLU A 137 37.82 -18.98 12.58
C GLU A 137 37.07 -19.50 11.30
N PRO A 138 37.75 -19.84 10.18
CA PRO A 138 37.43 -19.26 8.86
C PRO A 138 37.08 -20.26 7.74
N SER A 139 36.75 -19.68 6.56
CA SER A 139 36.99 -20.15 5.18
C SER A 139 37.15 -21.66 4.88
N GLY A 140 36.22 -22.18 4.07
CA GLY A 140 36.36 -23.38 3.23
C GLY A 140 34.98 -23.81 2.74
N GLY A 141 34.71 -24.20 1.50
CA GLY A 141 35.52 -24.40 0.32
C GLY A 141 34.58 -24.74 -0.84
N PHE A 142 35.02 -24.41 -2.04
CA PHE A 142 34.40 -24.76 -3.32
C PHE A 142 34.66 -26.24 -3.62
N GLY A 143 33.66 -27.00 -4.09
CA GLY A 143 33.85 -28.41 -4.43
C GLY A 143 32.65 -29.10 -5.08
N ILE A 144 32.73 -29.15 -6.42
CA ILE A 144 32.14 -30.08 -7.41
C ILE A 144 30.65 -29.92 -7.75
#